data_AF-A0A1Z4V9Q4-F1
#
_entry.id   AF-A0A1Z4V9Q4-F1
#
_cell.length_a   1.000
_cell.length_b   1.000
_cell.length_c   1.000
_cell.angle_alpha   90.00
_cell.angle_beta   90.00
_cell.angle_gamma   90.00
#
_symmetry.space_group_name_H-M   'P 1'
#
loop_
_entity.id
_entity.type
_entity.pdbx_description
1 polymer ?
#
loop_
_entity_poly.entity_id
_entity_poly.type
_entity_poly.pdbx_seq_one_letter_code
_entity_poly.pdbx_strand_id
1 'polypeptide(L)'
;MTCERYLLQAKSNENAARDIETVYPDWTVTMCFYAALHWVEYYACKKGDDIPSQCPAPSPHDSRRGYVRQIAKKLDNRRLEKLYQDLESASRKARYLESVKYSSAIDYFQGHKLEVSKSFDKLQQIKDILENIK
;
A
#
# COMPACT_ATOMS: atom_id res chain seq x y z
N MET A 1 5.66 17.04 14.59
CA MET A 1 4.66 15.94 14.40
C MET A 1 5.39 14.63 14.54
N THR A 2 4.97 13.75 15.44
CA THR A 2 5.68 12.48 15.71
C THR A 2 5.44 11.47 14.58
N CYS A 3 6.43 10.62 14.30
CA CYS A 3 6.30 9.56 13.29
C CYS A 3 5.16 8.59 13.59
N GLU A 4 4.80 8.43 14.86
CA GLU A 4 3.75 7.50 15.34
C GLU A 4 2.40 7.72 14.68
N ARG A 5 2.06 8.94 14.26
CA ARG A 5 0.80 9.21 13.54
C ARG A 5 0.64 8.33 12.30
N TYR A 6 1.73 8.09 11.56
CA TYR A 6 1.72 7.28 10.35
C TYR A 6 1.53 5.80 10.70
N LEU A 7 2.18 5.33 11.77
CA LEU A 7 2.00 3.97 12.26
C LEU A 7 0.55 3.72 12.72
N LEU A 8 -0.05 4.67 13.44
CA LEU A 8 -1.44 4.60 13.87
C LEU A 8 -2.40 4.56 12.67
N GLN A 9 -2.18 5.41 11.67
CA GLN A 9 -3.00 5.41 10.45
C GLN A 9 -2.84 4.11 9.66
N ALA A 10 -1.61 3.59 9.55
CA ALA A 10 -1.35 2.32 8.88
C ALA A 10 -2.10 1.15 9.56
N LYS A 11 -2.02 1.06 10.89
CA LYS A 11 -2.72 0.05 11.69
C LYS A 11 -4.24 0.21 11.63
N SER A 12 -4.74 1.45 11.68
CA SER A 12 -6.17 1.73 11.57
C SER A 12 -6.72 1.25 10.23
N ASN A 13 -6.01 1.50 9.13
CA ASN A 13 -6.43 1.05 7.80
C ASN A 13 -6.36 -0.47 7.67
N GLU A 14 -5.30 -1.11 8.21
CA GLU A 14 -5.20 -2.59 8.21
C GLU A 14 -6.34 -3.24 9.00
N ASN A 15 -6.68 -2.70 10.18
CA ASN A 15 -7.80 -3.20 10.98
C ASN A 15 -9.14 -3.01 10.27
N ALA A 16 -9.38 -1.81 9.73
CA ALA A 16 -10.60 -1.54 8.95
C ALA A 16 -10.72 -2.48 7.75
N ALA A 17 -9.60 -2.81 7.07
CA ALA A 17 -9.58 -3.75 5.96
C ALA A 17 -10.06 -5.16 6.39
N ARG A 18 -9.64 -5.62 7.58
CA ARG A 18 -10.04 -6.92 8.14
C ARG A 18 -11.52 -6.92 8.53
N ASP A 19 -12.00 -5.84 9.14
CA ASP A 19 -13.39 -5.73 9.60
C ASP A 19 -14.40 -5.78 8.44
N ILE A 20 -14.01 -5.31 7.27
CA ILE A 20 -14.88 -5.23 6.09
C ILE A 20 -14.56 -6.27 5.00
N GLU A 21 -13.60 -7.18 5.22
CA GLU A 21 -13.07 -8.12 4.20
C GLU A 21 -14.15 -8.83 3.39
N THR A 22 -15.17 -9.34 4.07
CA THR A 22 -16.22 -10.15 3.44
C THR A 22 -17.38 -9.31 2.90
N VAL A 23 -17.55 -8.08 3.40
CA VAL A 23 -18.68 -7.20 3.09
C VAL A 23 -18.34 -6.24 1.96
N TYR A 24 -17.14 -5.64 2.01
CA TYR A 24 -16.66 -4.65 1.05
C TYR A 24 -15.23 -4.99 0.58
N PRO A 25 -15.05 -6.09 -0.17
CA PRO A 25 -13.73 -6.59 -0.54
C PRO A 25 -12.92 -5.63 -1.45
N ASP A 26 -13.58 -4.78 -2.23
CA ASP A 26 -12.96 -3.70 -3.00
C ASP A 26 -12.35 -2.62 -2.08
N TRP A 27 -13.09 -2.24 -1.02
CA TRP A 27 -12.57 -1.34 0.01
C TRP A 27 -11.47 -2.00 0.84
N THR A 28 -11.54 -3.30 1.10
CA THR A 28 -10.44 -4.04 1.76
C THR A 28 -9.13 -3.94 0.97
N VAL A 29 -9.16 -4.18 -0.34
CA VAL A 29 -7.98 -4.02 -1.21
C VAL A 29 -7.46 -2.58 -1.18
N THR A 30 -8.36 -1.61 -1.21
CA THR A 30 -8.02 -0.19 -1.12
C THR A 30 -7.35 0.16 0.20
N MET A 31 -7.89 -0.33 1.32
CA MET A 31 -7.35 -0.10 2.66
C MET A 31 -5.98 -0.77 2.86
N CYS A 32 -5.74 -1.96 2.28
CA CYS A 32 -4.43 -2.59 2.28
C CYS A 32 -3.35 -1.70 1.61
N PHE A 33 -3.69 -1.05 0.49
CA PHE A 33 -2.77 -0.10 -0.14
C PHE A 33 -2.53 1.14 0.72
N TYR A 34 -3.57 1.74 1.30
CA TYR A 34 -3.38 2.90 2.18
C TYR A 34 -2.61 2.54 3.46
N ALA A 35 -2.78 1.32 4.00
CA ALA A 35 -1.95 0.83 5.09
C ALA A 35 -0.47 0.75 4.68
N ALA A 36 -0.17 0.18 3.51
CA ALA A 36 1.21 0.12 2.97
C ALA A 36 1.79 1.52 2.74
N LEU A 37 0.98 2.47 2.25
CA LEU A 37 1.38 3.86 2.07
C LEU A 37 1.83 4.49 3.39
N HIS A 38 1.06 4.35 4.46
CA HIS A 38 1.41 4.92 5.76
C HIS A 38 2.55 4.17 6.46
N TRP A 39 2.73 2.87 6.19
CA TRP A 39 3.94 2.15 6.62
C TRP A 39 5.22 2.72 5.98
N VAL A 40 5.17 3.08 4.69
CA VAL A 40 6.28 3.76 4.01
C VAL A 40 6.55 5.14 4.61
N GLU A 41 5.50 5.92 4.92
CA GLU A 41 5.66 7.23 5.57
C GLU A 41 6.23 7.11 6.99
N TYR A 42 5.80 6.09 7.74
CA TYR A 42 6.36 5.80 9.06
C TYR A 42 7.85 5.48 8.96
N TYR A 43 8.23 4.58 8.05
CA TYR A 43 9.63 4.25 7.79
C TYR A 43 10.47 5.48 7.44
N ALA A 44 10.00 6.30 6.48
CA ALA A 44 10.69 7.52 6.07
C ALA A 44 10.91 8.46 7.25
N CYS A 45 9.87 8.70 8.03
CA CYS A 45 9.95 9.56 9.21
C CYS A 45 10.96 9.03 10.23
N LYS A 46 11.00 7.71 10.46
CA LYS A 46 11.98 7.09 11.38
C LYS A 46 13.43 7.20 10.90
N LYS A 47 13.66 7.25 9.58
CA LYS A 47 14.98 7.50 8.99
C LYS A 47 15.33 8.98 8.87
N GLY A 48 14.40 9.89 9.21
CA GLY A 48 14.57 11.33 9.05
C GLY A 48 14.44 11.81 7.60
N ASP A 49 13.84 10.98 6.73
CA ASP A 49 13.65 11.29 5.32
C ASP A 49 12.41 12.17 5.10
N ASP A 50 12.57 13.19 4.25
CA ASP A 50 11.48 14.03 3.77
C ASP A 50 11.10 13.62 2.34
N ILE A 51 10.07 12.78 2.21
CA ILE A 51 9.66 12.18 0.93
C ILE A 51 9.40 13.24 -0.14
N PRO A 52 8.59 14.31 0.08
CA PRO A 52 8.33 15.31 -0.96
C PRO A 52 9.59 16.00 -1.48
N SER A 53 10.58 16.28 -0.61
CA SER A 53 11.84 16.90 -1.04
C SER A 53 12.77 15.94 -1.76
N GLN A 54 12.84 14.68 -1.32
CA GLN A 54 13.72 13.67 -1.91
C GLN A 54 13.16 13.03 -3.20
N CYS A 55 11.84 13.00 -3.32
CA CYS A 55 11.10 12.37 -4.41
C CYS A 55 9.98 13.29 -4.91
N PRO A 56 10.29 14.49 -5.42
CA PRO A 56 9.27 15.42 -5.87
C PRO A 56 8.48 14.82 -7.03
N ALA A 57 7.15 14.85 -6.93
CA ALA A 57 6.26 14.34 -7.95
C ALA A 57 4.91 15.08 -7.93
N PRO A 58 4.09 14.98 -9.01
CA PRO A 58 2.84 15.72 -9.12
C PRO A 58 1.80 15.39 -8.05
N SER A 59 1.86 14.19 -7.46
CA SER A 59 0.97 13.78 -6.38
C SER A 59 1.72 13.19 -5.18
N PRO A 60 1.10 13.19 -3.99
CA PRO A 60 1.64 12.50 -2.82
C PRO A 60 1.93 11.01 -3.10
N HIS A 61 1.02 10.32 -3.80
CA HIS A 61 1.16 8.91 -4.16
C HIS A 61 2.39 8.67 -5.04
N ASP A 62 2.58 9.51 -6.07
CA ASP A 62 3.74 9.39 -6.96
C ASP A 62 5.06 9.63 -6.21
N SER A 63 5.06 10.56 -5.25
CA SER A 63 6.23 10.85 -4.42
C SER A 63 6.61 9.65 -3.57
N ARG A 64 5.62 8.98 -2.95
CA ARG A 64 5.81 7.77 -2.14
C ARG A 64 6.26 6.59 -3.00
N ARG A 65 5.70 6.42 -4.20
CA ARG A 65 6.20 5.43 -5.18
C ARG A 65 7.66 5.68 -5.55
N GLY A 66 8.03 6.95 -5.79
CA GLY A 66 9.41 7.36 -6.03
C GLY A 66 10.33 6.97 -4.88
N TYR A 67 9.90 7.22 -3.65
CA TYR A 67 10.66 6.89 -2.44
C TYR A 67 10.81 5.37 -2.24
N VAL A 68 9.76 4.59 -2.44
CA VAL A 68 9.81 3.13 -2.42
C VAL A 68 10.83 2.59 -3.44
N ARG A 69 10.82 3.13 -4.66
CA ARG A 69 11.81 2.78 -5.69
C ARG A 69 13.24 3.12 -5.25
N GLN A 70 13.45 4.26 -4.60
CA GLN A 70 14.77 4.61 -4.06
C GLN A 70 15.22 3.62 -2.97
N ILE A 71 14.36 3.24 -2.02
CA ILE A 71 14.67 2.23 -1.02
C ILE A 71 15.01 0.89 -1.69
N ALA A 72 14.16 0.42 -2.60
CA ALA A 72 14.35 -0.82 -3.33
C ALA A 72 15.70 -0.86 -4.05
N LYS A 73 16.10 0.25 -4.68
CA LYS A 73 17.42 0.38 -5.33
C LYS A 73 18.56 0.35 -4.31
N LYS A 74 18.46 1.06 -3.18
CA LYS A 74 19.49 1.10 -2.13
C LYS A 74 19.74 -0.29 -1.51
N LEU A 75 18.70 -1.11 -1.41
CA LEU A 75 18.77 -2.46 -0.85
C LEU A 75 19.12 -3.55 -1.87
N ASP A 76 19.27 -3.18 -3.15
CA ASP A 76 19.26 -4.13 -4.28
C ASP A 76 18.08 -5.13 -4.21
N ASN A 77 16.94 -4.67 -3.71
CA ASN A 77 15.75 -5.48 -3.47
C ASN A 77 14.56 -4.91 -4.23
N ARG A 78 14.43 -5.33 -5.49
CA ARG A 78 13.31 -4.94 -6.37
C ARG A 78 11.95 -5.49 -5.90
N ARG A 79 11.93 -6.43 -4.94
CA ARG A 79 10.68 -7.01 -4.43
C ARG A 79 9.82 -5.97 -3.73
N LEU A 80 10.42 -5.05 -2.97
CA LEU A 80 9.68 -3.99 -2.29
C LEU A 80 8.93 -3.10 -3.29
N GLU A 81 9.61 -2.64 -4.34
CA GLU A 81 9.00 -1.83 -5.40
C GLU A 81 7.85 -2.59 -6.08
N LYS A 82 8.07 -3.86 -6.44
CA LYS A 82 7.04 -4.69 -7.07
C LYS A 82 5.81 -4.88 -6.18
N LEU A 83 6.00 -5.24 -4.90
CA LEU A 83 4.89 -5.43 -3.96
C LEU A 83 4.05 -4.17 -3.80
N TYR A 84 4.71 -3.01 -3.71
CA TYR A 84 4.03 -1.73 -3.57
C TYR A 84 3.25 -1.35 -4.84
N GLN A 85 3.86 -1.51 -6.02
CA GLN A 85 3.21 -1.26 -7.31
C GLN A 85 2.02 -2.19 -7.56
N ASP A 86 2.13 -3.47 -7.17
CA ASP A 86 1.04 -4.43 -7.27
C ASP A 86 -0.14 -4.01 -6.38
N LEU A 87 0.10 -3.54 -5.15
CA LEU A 87 -0.95 -3.02 -4.27
C LEU A 87 -1.58 -1.73 -4.80
N GLU A 88 -0.77 -0.80 -5.30
CA GLU A 88 -1.26 0.44 -5.91
C GLU A 88 -2.18 0.12 -7.10
N SER A 89 -1.75 -0.79 -7.96
CA SER A 89 -2.52 -1.23 -9.13
C SER A 89 -3.82 -1.92 -8.73
N ALA A 90 -3.77 -2.80 -7.71
CA ALA A 90 -4.97 -3.45 -7.18
C ALA A 90 -5.95 -2.43 -6.58
N SER A 91 -5.47 -1.42 -5.85
CA SER A 91 -6.30 -0.33 -5.32
C SER A 91 -6.91 0.54 -6.42
N ARG A 92 -6.19 0.79 -7.52
CA ARG A 92 -6.75 1.50 -8.69
C ARG A 92 -7.86 0.68 -9.34
N LYS A 93 -7.65 -0.63 -9.53
CA LYS A 93 -8.68 -1.56 -10.02
C LYS A 93 -9.91 -1.55 -9.10
N ALA A 94 -9.71 -1.59 -7.78
CA ALA A 94 -10.80 -1.57 -6.79
C ALA A 94 -11.61 -0.27 -6.77
N ARG A 95 -11.02 0.88 -7.11
CA ARG A 95 -11.73 2.16 -7.12
C ARG A 95 -12.33 2.53 -8.48
N TYR A 96 -11.69 2.10 -9.57
CA TYR A 96 -11.99 2.61 -10.91
C TYR A 96 -12.30 1.51 -11.93
N LEU A 97 -12.32 0.24 -11.52
CA LEU A 97 -12.49 -0.92 -12.42
C LEU A 97 -11.49 -0.90 -13.59
N GLU A 98 -10.31 -0.34 -13.35
CA GLU A 98 -9.31 -0.15 -14.39
C GLU A 98 -8.90 -1.51 -14.99
N SER A 99 -8.95 -1.61 -16.31
CA SER A 99 -8.61 -2.82 -17.08
C SER A 99 -9.53 -4.03 -16.86
N VAL A 100 -10.73 -3.86 -16.30
CA VAL A 100 -11.70 -4.96 -16.14
C VAL A 100 -13.11 -4.55 -16.58
N LYS A 101 -13.88 -5.49 -17.15
CA LYS A 101 -15.27 -5.27 -17.58
C LYS A 101 -16.23 -5.86 -16.56
N TYR A 102 -16.61 -5.08 -15.56
CA TYR A 102 -17.58 -5.44 -14.51
C TYR A 102 -18.54 -4.28 -14.25
N SER A 103 -19.72 -4.60 -13.71
CA SER A 103 -20.74 -3.63 -13.29
C SER A 103 -20.33 -2.83 -12.06
N SER A 104 -19.60 -3.47 -11.14
CA SER A 104 -19.12 -2.85 -9.91
C SER A 104 -17.83 -3.50 -9.43
N ALA A 105 -17.00 -2.75 -8.70
CA ALA A 105 -15.77 -3.27 -8.11
C ALA A 105 -16.07 -4.31 -7.02
N ILE A 106 -17.13 -4.08 -6.23
CA ILE A 106 -17.57 -5.04 -5.21
C ILE A 106 -17.92 -6.40 -5.84
N ASP A 107 -18.65 -6.46 -6.95
CA ASP A 107 -18.99 -7.71 -7.64
C ASP A 107 -17.73 -8.43 -8.13
N TYR A 108 -16.78 -7.68 -8.71
CA TYR A 108 -15.50 -8.22 -9.14
C TYR A 108 -14.77 -8.87 -7.95
N PHE A 109 -14.53 -8.12 -6.88
CA PHE A 109 -13.70 -8.60 -5.77
C PHE A 109 -14.41 -9.68 -4.92
N GLN A 110 -15.74 -9.71 -4.88
CA GLN A 110 -16.50 -10.83 -4.30
C GLN A 110 -16.25 -12.15 -5.05
N GLY A 111 -16.16 -12.10 -6.39
CA GLY A 111 -15.78 -13.23 -7.23
C GLY A 111 -14.28 -13.58 -7.22
N HIS A 112 -13.43 -12.67 -6.73
CA HIS A 112 -11.97 -12.79 -6.78
C HIS A 112 -11.33 -12.71 -5.39
N LYS A 113 -11.86 -13.49 -4.42
CA LYS A 113 -11.38 -13.51 -3.03
C LYS A 113 -9.87 -13.71 -2.88
N LEU A 114 -9.26 -14.49 -3.79
CA LEU A 114 -7.80 -14.67 -3.80
C LEU A 114 -7.03 -13.36 -4.03
N GLU A 115 -7.56 -12.41 -4.81
CA GLU A 115 -6.95 -11.08 -4.97
C GLU A 115 -7.01 -10.25 -3.67
N VAL A 116 -8.09 -10.41 -2.91
CA VAL A 116 -8.27 -9.76 -1.60
C VAL A 116 -7.23 -10.31 -0.61
N SER A 117 -7.13 -11.64 -0.47
CA SER A 117 -6.13 -12.27 0.43
C SER A 117 -4.70 -11.91 0.02
N LYS A 118 -4.41 -11.93 -1.29
CA LYS A 118 -3.11 -11.50 -1.82
C LYS A 118 -2.79 -10.03 -1.54
N SER A 119 -3.76 -9.19 -1.18
CA SER A 119 -3.51 -7.80 -0.80
C SER A 119 -2.99 -7.72 0.64
N PHE A 120 -3.55 -8.52 1.55
CA PHE A 120 -2.98 -8.68 2.90
C PHE A 120 -1.58 -9.27 2.87
N ASP A 121 -1.35 -10.31 2.06
CA ASP A 121 -0.03 -10.94 1.95
C ASP A 121 1.04 -9.95 1.48
N LYS A 122 0.70 -9.07 0.52
CA LYS A 122 1.64 -8.06 0.03
C LYS A 122 1.87 -6.97 1.07
N LEU A 123 0.84 -6.53 1.78
CA LEU A 123 0.98 -5.58 2.88
C LEU A 123 1.92 -6.14 3.95
N GLN A 124 1.73 -7.39 4.35
CA GLN A 124 2.60 -8.03 5.36
C GLN A 124 4.05 -8.13 4.87
N GLN A 125 4.28 -8.56 3.62
CA GLN A 125 5.64 -8.61 3.06
C GLN A 125 6.31 -7.23 2.98
N ILE A 126 5.56 -6.17 2.68
CA ILE A 126 6.10 -4.79 2.70
C ILE A 126 6.52 -4.41 4.12
N LYS A 127 5.68 -4.68 5.12
CA LYS A 127 6.01 -4.43 6.54
C LYS A 127 7.28 -5.17 6.95
N ASP A 128 7.34 -6.47 6.66
CA ASP A 128 8.50 -7.31 6.97
C ASP A 128 9.77 -6.77 6.31
N ILE A 129 9.71 -6.35 5.04
CA ILE A 129 10.87 -5.76 4.37
C ILE A 129 11.29 -4.47 5.07
N LEU A 130 10.37 -3.54 5.32
CA LEU A 130 10.67 -2.24 5.91
C LEU A 130 11.25 -2.34 7.33
N GLU A 131 10.72 -3.25 8.15
CA GLU A 131 11.17 -3.48 9.53
C GLU A 131 12.56 -4.12 9.61
N ASN A 132 12.98 -4.86 8.57
CA ASN A 132 14.29 -5.51 8.50
C ASN A 132 15.41 -4.63 7.91
N ILE A 133 15.11 -3.39 7.49
CA ILE A 133 16.13 -2.46 6.99
C ILE A 133 16.87 -1.81 8.17
N LYS A 134 18.14 -2.18 8.34
CA LYS A 134 19.05 -1.61 9.35
C LYS A 134 19.25 -0.10 9.15
#